data_AF-A0A4Y9L701-F1
#
_entry.id   AF-A0A4Y9L701-F1
#
_cell.length_a   1.000
_cell.length_b   1.000
_cell.length_c   1.000
_cell.angle_alpha   90.00
_cell.angle_beta   90.00
_cell.angle_gamma   90.00
#
_symmetry.space_group_name_H-M   'P 1'
#
loop_
_entity.id
_entity.type
_entity.pdbx_description
1 polymer ?
#
loop_
_entity_poly.entity_id
_entity_poly.type
_entity_poly.pdbx_seq_one_letter_code
_entity_poly.pdbx_strand_id
1 'polypeptide(L)'
;MSDVSPEILSKLSELIKAAGSIGPQRSSGLTWLEILKGFTEFLNAIAWPAAAVLCVFLFRQQVTNFLGDVETVKVFGAEISRKIDKQVEQSAKEAQTKSNAELRSGPSKTELERAMTVKELAANATSGIIISQAESLSAEYERVRASMPPGNDRTRAMEVVVSKMRTIGQAFFPFRHEFAGSPSPGKRLMVIASLQVFFDFEMLDWLVQRVGSEAPFLQYQALVAILLGIQEKNANAYVPSLEAAVSKLGQFRNSFGSDTSRTGTLEEIERRFSDLKRASQKGG
;
A
#
# COMPACT_ATOMS: atom_id res chain seq x y z
N MET A 1 -42.95 -21.44 -12.17
CA MET A 1 -43.27 -22.64 -12.97
C MET A 1 -44.66 -22.40 -13.53
N SER A 2 -44.75 -22.08 -14.82
CA SER A 2 -46.01 -21.75 -15.50
C SER A 2 -46.68 -23.01 -16.02
N ASP A 3 -47.87 -23.30 -15.53
CA ASP A 3 -48.73 -24.41 -15.98
C ASP A 3 -49.11 -24.23 -17.45
N VAL A 4 -48.81 -25.25 -18.26
CA VAL A 4 -49.22 -25.31 -19.66
C VAL A 4 -50.68 -25.76 -19.71
N SER A 5 -51.54 -24.96 -20.34
CA SER A 5 -52.97 -25.24 -20.44
C SER A 5 -53.22 -26.60 -21.12
N PRO A 6 -54.07 -27.48 -20.53
CA PRO A 6 -54.38 -28.80 -21.09
C PRO A 6 -54.97 -28.74 -22.51
N GLU A 7 -55.52 -27.59 -22.90
CA GLU A 7 -56.07 -27.34 -24.24
C GLU A 7 -54.97 -27.31 -25.32
N ILE A 8 -53.77 -26.84 -24.97
CA ILE A 8 -52.61 -26.82 -25.89
C ILE A 8 -52.12 -28.25 -26.12
N LEU A 9 -52.08 -29.08 -25.08
CA LEU A 9 -51.65 -30.48 -25.18
C LEU A 9 -52.63 -31.31 -26.01
N SER A 10 -53.93 -31.03 -25.90
CA SER A 10 -54.98 -31.66 -26.71
C SER A 10 -54.80 -31.38 -28.22
N LYS A 11 -54.62 -30.10 -28.59
CA LYS A 11 -54.41 -29.71 -30.00
C LYS A 11 -53.12 -30.24 -30.58
N LEU A 12 -52.07 -30.37 -29.77
CA LEU A 12 -50.81 -30.98 -30.18
C LEU A 12 -50.97 -32.47 -30.47
N SER A 13 -51.78 -33.18 -29.68
CA SER A 13 -52.07 -34.60 -29.91
C SER A 13 -52.88 -34.83 -31.21
N GLU A 14 -53.82 -33.93 -31.53
CA GLU A 14 -54.57 -34.01 -32.78
C GLU A 14 -53.69 -33.73 -34.01
N LEU A 15 -52.78 -32.77 -33.94
CA LEU A 15 -51.83 -32.49 -35.02
C LEU A 15 -50.87 -33.66 -35.28
N ILE A 16 -50.44 -34.36 -34.22
CA ILE A 16 -49.58 -35.55 -34.36
C ILE A 16 -50.35 -36.72 -34.98
N LYS A 17 -51.63 -36.90 -34.64
CA LYS A 17 -52.48 -37.93 -35.25
C LYS A 17 -52.80 -37.62 -36.72
N ALA A 18 -52.99 -36.35 -37.08
CA ALA A 18 -53.22 -35.95 -38.47
C ALA A 18 -51.98 -36.16 -39.36
N ALA A 19 -50.77 -36.05 -38.80
CA ALA A 19 -49.52 -36.26 -39.52
C ALA A 19 -49.13 -37.74 -39.72
N GLY A 20 -49.77 -38.68 -39.02
CA GLY A 20 -49.40 -40.10 -38.98
C GLY A 20 -50.03 -41.02 -40.04
N SER A 21 -50.84 -40.50 -40.97
CA SER A 21 -51.61 -41.32 -41.93
C SER A 21 -51.16 -41.16 -43.39
N ILE A 22 -49.85 -41.33 -43.67
CA ILE A 22 -49.38 -41.51 -45.05
C ILE A 22 -48.44 -42.72 -45.09
N GLY A 23 -48.90 -43.76 -45.79
CA GLY A 23 -48.21 -45.03 -46.00
C GLY A 23 -46.96 -44.92 -46.91
N PRO A 24 -46.24 -46.04 -47.10
CA PRO A 24 -44.83 -46.00 -47.43
C PRO A 24 -44.58 -45.87 -48.93
N GLN A 25 -43.79 -44.88 -49.33
CA GLN A 25 -43.07 -44.91 -50.60
C GLN A 25 -41.59 -44.62 -50.39
N ARG A 26 -40.80 -45.57 -50.84
CA ARG A 26 -39.34 -45.63 -50.79
C ARG A 26 -38.79 -44.73 -51.91
N SER A 27 -38.15 -43.62 -51.56
CA SER A 27 -37.06 -43.05 -52.37
C SER A 27 -36.24 -42.07 -51.53
N SER A 28 -34.94 -42.33 -51.51
CA SER A 28 -33.81 -41.51 -51.11
C SER A 28 -34.10 -40.00 -51.02
N GLY A 29 -34.29 -39.49 -49.82
CA GLY A 29 -34.47 -38.07 -49.57
C GLY A 29 -34.27 -37.81 -48.08
N LEU A 30 -33.42 -36.84 -47.77
CA LEU A 30 -33.11 -36.33 -46.42
C LEU A 30 -34.30 -36.52 -45.48
N THR A 31 -34.17 -37.43 -44.52
CA THR A 31 -35.25 -37.71 -43.57
C THR A 31 -35.58 -36.43 -42.82
N TRP A 32 -36.86 -36.03 -42.82
CA TRP A 32 -37.38 -34.87 -42.10
C TRP A 32 -36.92 -34.80 -40.63
N LEU A 33 -36.62 -35.95 -40.03
CA LEU A 33 -36.02 -36.09 -38.70
C LEU A 33 -34.58 -35.56 -38.59
N GLU A 34 -33.76 -35.67 -39.63
CA GLU A 34 -32.41 -35.08 -39.68
C GLU A 34 -32.46 -33.56 -39.85
N ILE A 35 -33.44 -33.05 -40.61
CA ILE A 35 -33.70 -31.61 -40.73
C ILE A 35 -34.15 -31.04 -39.38
N LEU A 36 -35.05 -31.73 -38.67
CA LEU A 36 -35.48 -31.31 -37.33
C LEU A 36 -34.34 -31.37 -36.30
N LYS A 37 -33.49 -32.40 -36.36
CA LYS A 37 -32.35 -32.53 -35.45
C LYS A 37 -31.31 -31.42 -35.69
N GLY A 38 -30.99 -31.14 -36.95
CA GLY A 38 -30.14 -30.01 -37.33
C GLY A 38 -30.73 -28.66 -36.90
N PHE A 39 -32.06 -28.50 -36.95
CA PHE A 39 -32.72 -27.28 -36.49
C PHE A 39 -32.68 -27.12 -34.96
N THR A 40 -32.80 -28.21 -34.19
CA THR A 40 -32.65 -28.15 -32.72
C THR A 40 -31.21 -27.89 -32.28
N GLU A 41 -30.22 -28.41 -33.00
CA GLU A 41 -28.80 -28.11 -32.73
C GLU A 41 -28.46 -26.66 -33.11
N PHE A 42 -29.03 -26.14 -34.20
CA PHE A 42 -28.91 -24.73 -34.59
C PHE A 42 -29.62 -23.80 -33.60
N LEU A 43 -30.81 -24.15 -33.13
CA LEU A 43 -31.52 -23.40 -32.10
C LEU A 43 -30.76 -23.41 -30.78
N ASN A 44 -30.16 -24.52 -30.35
CA ASN A 44 -29.31 -24.52 -29.15
C ASN A 44 -28.00 -23.74 -29.35
N ALA A 45 -27.41 -23.80 -30.54
CA ALA A 45 -26.20 -23.04 -30.88
C ALA A 45 -26.45 -21.52 -30.95
N ILE A 46 -27.66 -21.09 -31.31
CA ILE A 46 -28.06 -19.68 -31.37
C ILE A 46 -28.76 -19.22 -30.08
N ALA A 47 -29.42 -20.12 -29.35
CA ALA A 47 -30.13 -19.79 -28.12
C ALA A 47 -29.17 -19.22 -27.07
N TRP A 48 -27.97 -19.77 -26.93
CA TRP A 48 -27.01 -19.24 -25.96
C TRP A 48 -26.47 -17.86 -26.34
N PRO A 49 -26.01 -17.60 -27.58
CA PRO A 49 -25.65 -16.24 -28.02
C PRO A 49 -26.82 -15.25 -27.95
N ALA A 50 -28.03 -15.64 -28.37
CA ALA A 50 -29.20 -14.77 -28.33
C ALA A 50 -29.64 -14.50 -26.88
N ALA A 51 -29.61 -15.49 -26.00
CA ALA A 51 -29.86 -15.32 -24.56
C ALA A 51 -28.76 -14.48 -23.90
N ALA A 52 -27.49 -14.63 -24.29
CA ALA A 52 -26.40 -13.80 -23.80
C ALA A 52 -26.56 -12.33 -24.25
N VAL A 53 -26.89 -12.10 -25.53
CA VAL A 53 -27.19 -10.75 -26.06
C VAL A 53 -28.42 -10.16 -25.38
N LEU A 54 -29.48 -10.95 -25.19
CA LEU A 54 -30.70 -10.52 -24.51
C LEU A 54 -30.43 -10.22 -23.03
N CYS A 55 -29.62 -11.03 -22.33
CA CYS A 55 -29.18 -10.76 -20.97
C CYS A 55 -28.33 -9.49 -20.89
N VAL A 56 -27.35 -9.32 -21.78
CA VAL A 56 -26.56 -8.09 -21.84
C VAL A 56 -27.46 -6.89 -22.13
N PHE A 57 -28.50 -7.03 -22.96
CA PHE A 57 -29.42 -5.95 -23.30
C PHE A 57 -30.40 -5.61 -22.17
N LEU A 58 -31.03 -6.62 -21.55
CA LEU A 58 -31.99 -6.44 -20.45
C LEU A 58 -31.32 -5.98 -19.16
N PHE A 59 -30.14 -6.53 -18.88
CA PHE A 59 -29.34 -6.15 -17.72
C PHE A 59 -28.29 -5.11 -18.05
N ARG A 60 -28.36 -4.45 -19.23
CA ARG A 60 -27.33 -3.48 -19.67
C ARG A 60 -27.01 -2.45 -18.61
N GLN A 61 -28.03 -1.95 -17.90
CA GLN A 61 -27.88 -0.92 -16.88
C GLN A 61 -27.20 -1.45 -15.61
N GLN A 62 -27.43 -2.72 -15.24
CA GLN A 62 -26.74 -3.36 -14.12
C GLN A 62 -25.33 -3.80 -14.51
N VAL A 63 -25.14 -4.31 -15.72
CA VAL A 63 -23.87 -4.75 -16.29
C VAL A 63 -22.93 -3.56 -16.51
N THR A 64 -23.41 -2.40 -16.98
CA THR A 64 -22.60 -1.17 -17.06
C THR A 64 -22.21 -0.64 -15.70
N ASN A 65 -23.09 -0.76 -14.69
CA ASN A 65 -22.75 -0.34 -13.32
C ASN A 65 -21.74 -1.29 -12.67
N PHE A 66 -21.80 -2.60 -12.98
CA PHE A 66 -20.88 -3.59 -12.41
C PHE A 66 -19.51 -3.65 -13.13
N LEU A 67 -19.49 -3.57 -14.47
CA LEU A 67 -18.24 -3.52 -15.25
C LEU A 67 -17.56 -2.16 -15.18
N GLY A 68 -18.35 -1.07 -15.08
CA GLY A 68 -17.85 0.28 -14.85
C GLY A 68 -17.16 0.46 -13.50
N ASP A 69 -17.41 -0.42 -12.52
CA ASP A 69 -16.71 -0.37 -11.22
C ASP A 69 -15.49 -1.29 -11.15
N VAL A 70 -15.49 -2.45 -11.83
CA VAL A 70 -14.42 -3.46 -11.62
C VAL A 70 -13.20 -3.28 -12.53
N GLU A 71 -13.37 -2.89 -13.80
CA GLU A 71 -12.22 -2.61 -14.69
C GLU A 71 -11.57 -1.26 -14.36
N THR A 72 -12.39 -0.26 -14.07
CA THR A 72 -11.95 1.10 -13.78
C THR A 72 -11.11 1.13 -12.50
N VAL A 73 -11.50 0.41 -11.44
CA VAL A 73 -10.72 0.36 -10.18
C VAL A 73 -9.34 -0.30 -10.35
N LYS A 74 -9.20 -1.34 -11.19
CA LYS A 74 -7.89 -1.96 -11.47
C LYS A 74 -6.98 -1.06 -12.30
N VAL A 75 -7.54 -0.38 -13.31
CA VAL A 75 -6.78 0.54 -14.16
C VAL A 75 -6.34 1.79 -13.38
N PHE A 76 -7.23 2.35 -12.55
CA PHE A 76 -6.90 3.48 -11.68
C PHE A 76 -5.86 3.11 -10.61
N GLY A 77 -5.99 1.95 -9.96
CA GLY A 77 -5.01 1.47 -8.98
C GLY A 77 -3.61 1.30 -9.57
N ALA A 78 -3.51 0.77 -10.79
CA ALA A 78 -2.24 0.61 -11.50
C ALA A 78 -1.58 1.96 -11.85
N GLU A 79 -2.37 2.97 -12.24
CA GLU A 79 -1.84 4.31 -12.50
C GLU A 79 -1.33 4.98 -11.22
N ILE A 80 -2.10 4.89 -10.12
CA ILE A 80 -1.68 5.45 -8.84
C ILE A 80 -0.41 4.77 -8.33
N SER A 81 -0.35 3.43 -8.37
CA SER A 81 0.86 2.67 -8.01
C SER A 81 2.07 3.15 -8.80
N ARG A 82 1.95 3.30 -10.13
CA ARG A 82 3.04 3.80 -10.98
C ARG A 82 3.49 5.21 -10.61
N LYS A 83 2.56 6.10 -10.24
CA LYS A 83 2.90 7.47 -9.79
C LYS A 83 3.64 7.44 -8.46
N ILE A 84 3.22 6.59 -7.52
CA ILE A 84 3.92 6.39 -6.24
C ILE A 84 5.31 5.83 -6.49
N ASP A 85 5.45 4.78 -7.29
CA ASP A 85 6.73 4.18 -7.66
C ASP A 85 7.68 5.20 -8.28
N LYS A 86 7.14 6.09 -9.13
CA LYS A 86 7.93 7.19 -9.72
C LYS A 86 8.48 8.15 -8.65
N GLN A 87 7.70 8.49 -7.62
CA GLN A 87 8.17 9.34 -6.52
C GLN A 87 9.23 8.63 -5.66
N VAL A 88 9.01 7.35 -5.38
CA VAL A 88 9.97 6.50 -4.64
C VAL A 88 11.30 6.40 -5.39
N GLU A 89 11.25 6.15 -6.70
CA GLU A 89 12.43 6.07 -7.57
C GLU A 89 13.17 7.42 -7.67
N GLN A 90 12.42 8.53 -7.77
CA GLN A 90 13.01 9.86 -7.77
C GLN A 90 13.75 10.15 -6.45
N SER A 91 13.16 9.76 -5.32
CA SER A 91 13.84 9.91 -4.02
C SER A 91 15.10 9.06 -3.94
N ALA A 92 15.08 7.85 -4.50
CA ALA A 92 16.25 6.98 -4.55
C ALA A 92 17.40 7.60 -5.37
N LYS A 93 17.09 8.16 -6.55
CA LYS A 93 18.08 8.84 -7.40
C LYS A 93 18.69 10.05 -6.72
N GLU A 94 17.88 10.88 -6.08
CA GLU A 94 18.38 12.03 -5.32
C GLU A 94 19.25 11.61 -4.13
N ALA A 95 18.84 10.57 -3.40
CA ALA A 95 19.63 10.02 -2.32
C ALA A 95 20.99 9.47 -2.81
N GLN A 96 21.02 8.84 -3.99
CA GLN A 96 22.27 8.35 -4.59
C GLN A 96 23.24 9.45 -5.02
N THR A 97 22.80 10.71 -5.17
CA THR A 97 23.67 11.85 -5.50
C THR A 97 24.09 12.66 -4.27
N LYS A 98 23.37 12.54 -3.15
CA LYS A 98 23.68 13.23 -1.89
C LYS A 98 25.01 12.76 -1.30
N SER A 99 25.71 13.67 -0.64
CA SER A 99 26.86 13.34 0.20
C SER A 99 26.44 12.52 1.42
N ASN A 100 27.38 11.84 2.07
CA ASN A 100 27.09 11.06 3.27
C ASN A 100 26.56 11.94 4.43
N ALA A 101 26.98 13.20 4.51
CA ALA A 101 26.49 14.13 5.53
C ALA A 101 25.03 14.50 5.28
N GLU A 102 24.66 14.79 4.03
CA GLU A 102 23.28 15.11 3.66
C GLU A 102 22.34 13.91 3.77
N LEU A 103 22.80 12.70 3.48
CA LEU A 103 22.00 11.48 3.67
C LEU A 103 21.66 11.22 5.14
N ARG A 104 22.62 11.53 6.01
CA ARG A 104 22.47 11.36 7.46
C ARG A 104 21.59 12.43 8.09
N SER A 105 21.41 13.57 7.43
CA SER A 105 20.42 14.56 7.88
C SER A 105 18.98 14.04 7.78
N GLY A 106 18.07 14.64 8.55
CA GLY A 106 16.63 14.38 8.43
C GLY A 106 16.10 14.62 7.00
N PRO A 107 14.79 14.42 6.75
CA PRO A 107 14.23 14.59 5.42
C PRO A 107 14.46 16.02 4.88
N SER A 108 14.88 16.12 3.60
CA SER A 108 14.94 17.41 2.91
C SER A 108 13.53 17.94 2.63
N LYS A 109 13.41 19.25 2.35
CA LYS A 109 12.13 19.87 1.94
C LYS A 109 11.49 19.14 0.76
N THR A 110 12.30 18.76 -0.22
CA THR A 110 11.86 17.98 -1.39
C THR A 110 11.33 16.59 -1.01
N GLU A 111 11.90 15.94 0.01
CA GLU A 111 11.39 14.64 0.50
C GLU A 111 10.05 14.82 1.22
N LEU A 112 9.87 15.90 1.99
CA LEU A 112 8.59 16.23 2.63
C LEU A 112 7.48 16.54 1.60
N GLU A 113 7.81 17.28 0.55
CA GLU A 113 6.90 17.57 -0.57
C GLU A 113 6.46 16.28 -1.27
N ARG A 114 7.41 15.38 -1.57
CA ARG A 114 7.08 14.07 -2.15
C ARG A 114 6.20 13.23 -1.24
N ALA A 115 6.48 13.22 0.07
CA ALA A 115 5.67 12.50 1.03
C ALA A 115 4.22 13.01 1.07
N MET A 116 4.04 14.33 0.95
CA MET A 116 2.72 14.96 0.82
C MET A 116 2.03 14.57 -0.49
N THR A 117 2.73 14.64 -1.62
CA THR A 117 2.19 14.20 -2.92
C THR A 117 1.76 12.73 -2.90
N VAL A 118 2.57 11.84 -2.31
CA VAL A 118 2.22 10.41 -2.20
C VAL A 118 0.99 10.23 -1.30
N LYS A 119 0.87 10.98 -0.20
CA LYS A 119 -0.32 10.97 0.65
C LYS A 119 -1.58 11.37 -0.12
N GLU A 120 -1.51 12.43 -0.93
CA GLU A 120 -2.64 12.87 -1.76
C GLU A 120 -3.03 11.83 -2.82
N LEU A 121 -2.03 11.22 -3.48
CA LEU A 121 -2.27 10.12 -4.42
C LEU A 121 -2.91 8.91 -3.73
N ALA A 122 -2.44 8.57 -2.54
CA ALA A 122 -2.90 7.42 -1.77
C ALA A 122 -4.32 7.62 -1.18
N ALA A 123 -4.75 8.86 -0.96
CA ALA A 123 -6.09 9.16 -0.42
C ALA A 123 -7.22 8.63 -1.32
N ASN A 124 -6.96 8.50 -2.62
CA ASN A 124 -7.90 7.97 -3.61
C ASN A 124 -7.61 6.50 -3.99
N ALA A 125 -6.68 5.85 -3.28
CA ALA A 125 -6.20 4.51 -3.59
C ALA A 125 -6.60 3.52 -2.49
N THR A 126 -6.61 2.23 -2.83
CA THR A 126 -6.76 1.18 -1.84
C THR A 126 -5.53 1.16 -0.92
N SER A 127 -5.75 1.12 0.40
CA SER A 127 -4.70 1.02 1.42
C SER A 127 -3.67 -0.09 1.17
N GLY A 128 -4.09 -1.17 0.50
CA GLY A 128 -3.22 -2.29 0.13
C GLY A 128 -2.02 -1.89 -0.73
N ILE A 129 -2.11 -0.83 -1.54
CA ILE A 129 -0.97 -0.34 -2.33
C ILE A 129 0.15 0.19 -1.41
N ILE A 130 -0.22 1.01 -0.42
CA ILE A 130 0.74 1.58 0.53
C ILE A 130 1.34 0.50 1.43
N ILE A 131 0.53 -0.44 1.92
CA ILE A 131 1.01 -1.57 2.72
C ILE A 131 1.99 -2.42 1.91
N SER A 132 1.64 -2.80 0.67
CA SER A 132 2.53 -3.56 -0.21
C SER A 132 3.85 -2.84 -0.47
N GLN A 133 3.81 -1.52 -0.66
CA GLN A 133 5.02 -0.72 -0.85
C GLN A 133 5.87 -0.68 0.43
N ALA A 134 5.25 -0.51 1.59
CA ALA A 134 5.93 -0.53 2.89
C ALA A 134 6.59 -1.89 3.18
N GLU A 135 5.91 -2.99 2.88
CA GLU A 135 6.46 -4.36 2.96
C GLU A 135 7.66 -4.54 2.03
N SER A 136 7.53 -4.10 0.78
CA SER A 136 8.60 -4.18 -0.23
C SER A 136 9.86 -3.42 0.22
N LEU A 137 9.71 -2.18 0.68
CA LEU A 137 10.83 -1.36 1.17
C LEU A 137 11.43 -1.93 2.46
N SER A 138 10.60 -2.47 3.36
CA SER A 138 11.06 -3.15 4.58
C SER A 138 11.95 -4.35 4.24
N ALA A 139 11.52 -5.17 3.27
CA ALA A 139 12.30 -6.29 2.77
C ALA A 139 13.57 -5.85 2.01
N GLU A 140 13.51 -4.74 1.27
CA GLU A 140 14.69 -4.16 0.61
C GLU A 140 15.77 -3.79 1.64
N TYR A 141 15.39 -3.10 2.73
CA TYR A 141 16.31 -2.77 3.80
C TYR A 141 16.99 -4.02 4.39
N GLU A 142 16.20 -5.04 4.75
CA GLU A 142 16.72 -6.26 5.35
C GLU A 142 17.67 -7.00 4.40
N ARG A 143 17.33 -7.02 3.10
CA ARG A 143 18.19 -7.59 2.06
C ARG A 143 19.52 -6.86 1.96
N VAL A 144 19.52 -5.53 1.87
CA VAL A 144 20.74 -4.71 1.84
C VAL A 144 21.60 -4.96 3.08
N ARG A 145 20.96 -5.01 4.25
CA ARG A 145 21.61 -5.30 5.54
C ARG A 145 22.23 -6.71 5.58
N ALA A 146 21.59 -7.71 4.99
CA ALA A 146 22.06 -9.09 5.00
C ALA A 146 23.14 -9.35 3.93
N SER A 147 23.03 -8.72 2.76
CA SER A 147 23.90 -9.02 1.61
C SER A 147 25.21 -8.24 1.58
N MET A 148 25.29 -7.10 2.26
CA MET A 148 26.48 -6.25 2.25
C MET A 148 27.27 -6.35 3.57
N PRO A 149 28.62 -6.36 3.52
CA PRO A 149 29.43 -6.27 4.73
C PRO A 149 29.24 -4.90 5.41
N PRO A 150 29.45 -4.80 6.74
CA PRO A 150 29.45 -3.51 7.43
C PRO A 150 30.46 -2.53 6.81
N GLY A 151 30.03 -1.30 6.53
CA GLY A 151 30.86 -0.28 5.91
C GLY A 151 30.06 0.92 5.39
N ASN A 152 30.76 1.93 4.88
CA ASN A 152 30.14 3.16 4.38
C ASN A 152 29.18 2.90 3.22
N ASP A 153 29.54 2.02 2.28
CA ASP A 153 28.70 1.71 1.12
C ASP A 153 27.38 1.06 1.53
N ARG A 154 27.43 0.15 2.51
CA ARG A 154 26.22 -0.45 3.08
C ARG A 154 25.36 0.59 3.79
N THR A 155 25.96 1.44 4.62
CA THR A 155 25.22 2.52 5.28
C THR A 155 24.54 3.42 4.25
N ARG A 156 25.27 3.80 3.19
CA ARG A 156 24.73 4.59 2.08
C ARG A 156 23.55 3.91 1.39
N ALA A 157 23.67 2.62 1.08
CA ALA A 157 22.58 1.84 0.50
C ALA A 157 21.35 1.78 1.42
N MET A 158 21.54 1.59 2.73
CA MET A 158 20.44 1.61 3.69
C MET A 158 19.79 3.01 3.81
N GLU A 159 20.56 4.10 3.75
CA GLU A 159 20.02 5.47 3.74
C GLU A 159 19.18 5.75 2.49
N VAL A 160 19.57 5.20 1.32
CA VAL A 160 18.73 5.27 0.10
C VAL A 160 17.38 4.60 0.35
N VAL A 161 17.35 3.44 1.02
CA VAL A 161 16.09 2.78 1.39
C VAL A 161 15.28 3.64 2.37
N VAL A 162 15.91 4.27 3.37
CA VAL A 162 15.23 5.19 4.29
C VAL A 162 14.62 6.39 3.54
N SER A 163 15.31 6.96 2.56
CA SER A 163 14.76 8.04 1.71
C SER A 163 13.51 7.60 0.95
N LYS A 164 13.52 6.36 0.41
CA LYS A 164 12.33 5.75 -0.19
C LYS A 164 11.19 5.59 0.82
N MET A 165 11.48 5.13 2.03
CA MET A 165 10.49 4.96 3.10
C MET A 165 9.87 6.31 3.52
N ARG A 166 10.68 7.35 3.70
CA ARG A 166 10.21 8.73 3.99
C ARG A 166 9.22 9.22 2.94
N THR A 167 9.46 8.91 1.66
CA THR A 167 8.59 9.29 0.53
C THR A 167 7.18 8.72 0.64
N ILE A 168 6.98 7.55 1.27
CA ILE A 168 5.63 7.01 1.50
C ILE A 168 5.15 7.23 2.94
N GLY A 169 5.99 7.81 3.80
CA GLY A 169 5.82 7.80 5.25
C GLY A 169 4.51 8.43 5.73
N GLN A 170 4.09 9.54 5.14
CA GLN A 170 2.82 10.19 5.51
C GLN A 170 1.59 9.38 5.10
N ALA A 171 1.62 8.74 3.92
CA ALA A 171 0.54 7.87 3.46
C ALA A 171 0.46 6.58 4.30
N PHE A 172 1.62 6.10 4.76
CA PHE A 172 1.76 4.90 5.59
C PHE A 172 1.34 5.11 7.05
N PHE A 173 1.31 6.35 7.55
CA PHE A 173 1.12 6.68 8.96
C PHE A 173 -0.04 5.96 9.69
N PRO A 174 -1.21 5.70 9.08
CA PRO A 174 -2.28 4.92 9.73
C PRO A 174 -1.87 3.50 10.17
N PHE A 175 -0.88 2.88 9.52
CA PHE A 175 -0.42 1.50 9.77
C PHE A 175 0.76 1.42 10.75
N ARG A 176 1.19 2.55 11.32
CA ARG A 176 2.42 2.64 12.12
C ARG A 176 2.42 1.71 13.34
N HIS A 177 1.30 1.56 14.05
CA HIS A 177 1.24 0.70 15.24
C HIS A 177 1.34 -0.78 14.90
N GLU A 178 0.76 -1.21 13.77
CA GLU A 178 0.86 -2.59 13.29
C GLU A 178 2.33 -2.94 12.99
N PHE A 179 3.02 -2.09 12.24
CA PHE A 179 4.43 -2.31 11.89
C PHE A 179 5.37 -2.14 13.09
N ALA A 180 5.02 -1.29 14.06
CA ALA A 180 5.80 -1.07 15.27
C ALA A 180 5.88 -2.32 16.16
N GLY A 181 4.83 -3.14 16.17
CA GLY A 181 4.77 -4.42 16.88
C GLY A 181 5.48 -5.58 16.18
N SER A 182 5.96 -5.38 14.95
CA SER A 182 6.56 -6.44 14.16
C SER A 182 7.97 -6.84 14.65
N PRO A 183 8.32 -8.14 14.61
CA PRO A 183 9.70 -8.60 14.85
C PRO A 183 10.67 -8.24 13.71
N SER A 184 10.18 -7.83 12.54
CA SER A 184 11.01 -7.40 11.40
C SER A 184 11.67 -6.04 11.67
N PRO A 185 13.02 -5.93 11.64
CA PRO A 185 13.70 -4.64 11.74
C PRO A 185 13.38 -3.72 10.55
N GLY A 186 13.10 -4.25 9.36
CA GLY A 186 12.66 -3.46 8.21
C GLY A 186 11.33 -2.75 8.45
N LYS A 187 10.34 -3.46 9.00
CA LYS A 187 9.03 -2.85 9.34
C LYS A 187 9.15 -1.79 10.42
N ARG A 188 9.97 -2.02 11.45
CA ARG A 188 10.22 -1.00 12.49
C ARG A 188 10.96 0.21 11.93
N LEU A 189 11.89 0.01 11.00
CA LEU A 189 12.54 1.11 10.30
C LEU A 189 11.55 1.93 9.45
N MET A 190 10.58 1.28 8.80
CA MET A 190 9.51 1.97 8.08
C MET A 190 8.70 2.90 9.00
N VAL A 191 8.39 2.45 10.23
CA VAL A 191 7.75 3.29 11.24
C VAL A 191 8.64 4.48 11.61
N ILE A 192 9.92 4.24 11.92
CA ILE A 192 10.87 5.31 12.26
C ILE A 192 10.96 6.34 11.12
N ALA A 193 11.08 5.90 9.88
CA ALA A 193 11.13 6.77 8.70
C ALA A 193 9.82 7.57 8.51
N SER A 194 8.66 6.98 8.82
CA SER A 194 7.39 7.71 8.81
C SER A 194 7.34 8.81 9.87
N LEU A 195 7.87 8.54 11.07
CA LEU A 195 7.94 9.51 12.17
C LEU A 195 8.92 10.65 11.90
N GLN A 196 9.90 10.46 11.01
CA GLN A 196 10.79 11.54 10.56
C GLN A 196 10.10 12.55 9.64
N VAL A 197 9.04 12.14 8.92
CA VAL A 197 8.29 13.05 8.01
C VAL A 197 6.97 13.55 8.61
N PHE A 198 6.44 12.84 9.61
CA PHE A 198 5.24 13.23 10.34
C PHE A 198 5.31 12.65 11.75
N PHE A 199 5.77 13.47 12.70
CA PHE A 199 6.07 13.02 14.05
C PHE A 199 4.81 12.79 14.89
N ASP A 200 4.80 11.71 15.67
CA ASP A 200 3.74 11.36 16.61
C ASP A 200 4.31 11.26 18.02
N PHE A 201 3.90 12.17 18.90
CA PHE A 201 4.38 12.19 20.28
C PHE A 201 3.90 10.98 21.09
N GLU A 202 2.83 10.30 20.69
CA GLU A 202 2.40 9.04 21.33
C GLU A 202 3.42 7.91 21.09
N MET A 203 4.22 8.02 20.03
CA MET A 203 5.26 7.05 19.68
C MET A 203 6.63 7.42 20.28
N LEU A 204 6.74 8.50 21.06
CA LEU A 204 8.01 8.96 21.63
C LEU A 204 8.68 7.91 22.52
N ASP A 205 7.93 7.32 23.45
CA ASP A 205 8.45 6.27 24.32
C ASP A 205 8.89 5.03 23.54
N TRP A 206 8.16 4.69 22.47
CA TRP A 206 8.53 3.61 21.57
C TRP A 206 9.85 3.89 20.85
N LEU A 207 10.05 5.11 20.33
CA LEU A 207 11.31 5.53 19.71
C LEU A 207 12.49 5.45 20.69
N VAL A 208 12.32 5.92 21.93
CA VAL A 208 13.37 5.85 22.96
C VAL A 208 13.74 4.38 23.26
N GLN A 209 12.76 3.48 23.33
CA GLN A 209 13.04 2.05 23.49
C GLN A 209 13.83 1.47 22.32
N ARG A 210 13.57 1.92 21.08
CA ARG A 210 14.32 1.47 19.90
C ARG A 210 15.79 1.90 19.97
N VAL A 211 16.09 3.10 20.48
CA VAL A 211 17.47 3.55 20.69
C VAL A 211 18.25 2.61 21.62
N GLY A 212 17.61 2.05 22.65
CA GLY A 212 18.26 1.14 23.59
C GLY A 212 18.35 -0.33 23.16
N SER A 213 17.57 -0.76 22.16
CA SER A 213 17.39 -2.20 21.85
C SER A 213 17.70 -2.61 20.41
N GLU A 214 17.75 -1.67 19.46
CA GLU A 214 17.97 -1.98 18.05
C GLU A 214 19.46 -2.02 17.66
N ALA A 215 19.74 -2.42 16.43
CA ALA A 215 21.07 -2.29 15.84
C ALA A 215 21.45 -0.81 15.59
N PRO A 216 22.76 -0.46 15.56
CA PRO A 216 23.24 0.93 15.48
C PRO A 216 22.57 1.82 14.42
N PHE A 217 22.30 1.28 13.22
CA PHE A 217 21.62 2.04 12.16
C PHE A 217 20.19 2.46 12.54
N LEU A 218 19.40 1.55 13.11
CA LEU A 218 18.03 1.87 13.56
C LEU A 218 18.04 2.82 14.76
N GLN A 219 19.00 2.64 15.68
CA GLN A 219 19.18 3.56 16.81
C GLN A 219 19.43 4.98 16.32
N TYR A 220 20.33 5.14 15.33
CA TYR A 220 20.61 6.43 14.70
C TYR A 220 19.35 7.04 14.08
N GLN A 221 18.60 6.27 13.29
CA GLN A 221 17.37 6.76 12.65
C GLN A 221 16.30 7.14 13.68
N ALA A 222 16.20 6.41 14.79
CA ALA A 222 15.29 6.76 15.89
C ALA A 222 15.70 8.07 16.58
N LEU A 223 17.00 8.29 16.81
CA LEU A 223 17.51 9.58 17.31
C LEU A 223 17.17 10.73 16.35
N VAL A 224 17.37 10.53 15.03
CA VAL A 224 16.98 11.53 14.01
C VAL A 224 15.49 11.85 14.08
N ALA A 225 14.62 10.84 14.24
CA ALA A 225 13.19 11.07 14.42
C ALA A 225 12.88 11.92 15.65
N ILE A 226 13.47 11.59 16.81
CA ILE A 226 13.28 12.35 18.06
C ILE A 226 13.76 13.80 17.92
N LEU A 227 14.92 14.01 17.29
CA LEU A 227 15.45 15.34 17.02
C LEU A 227 14.46 16.19 16.19
N LEU A 228 13.86 15.60 15.16
CA LEU A 228 12.85 16.27 14.34
C LEU A 228 11.57 16.55 15.14
N GLY A 229 11.14 15.61 15.98
CA GLY A 229 10.00 15.80 16.88
C GLY A 229 10.17 16.98 17.85
N ILE A 230 11.38 17.21 18.36
CA ILE A 230 11.69 18.39 19.21
C ILE A 230 11.56 19.71 18.43
N GLN A 231 11.77 19.67 17.11
CA GLN A 231 11.70 20.84 16.23
C GLN A 231 10.28 21.11 15.72
N GLU A 232 9.31 20.23 15.99
CA GLU A 232 7.92 20.41 15.59
C GLU A 232 7.28 21.62 16.27
N LYS A 233 6.35 22.26 15.55
CA LYS A 233 5.70 23.51 16.03
C LYS A 233 4.93 23.31 17.34
N ASN A 234 4.37 22.12 17.55
CA ASN A 234 3.60 21.75 18.73
C ASN A 234 4.45 21.12 19.85
N ALA A 235 5.78 21.01 19.70
CA ALA A 235 6.64 20.37 20.69
C ALA A 235 6.56 20.99 22.10
N ASN A 236 6.26 22.30 22.18
CA ASN A 236 6.04 22.99 23.46
C ASN A 236 4.94 22.34 24.32
N ALA A 237 3.90 21.76 23.71
CA ALA A 237 2.82 21.08 24.44
C ALA A 237 3.28 19.76 25.08
N TYR A 238 4.44 19.23 24.67
CA TYR A 238 4.96 17.92 25.07
C TYR A 238 6.28 18.01 25.86
N VAL A 239 6.63 19.18 26.40
CA VAL A 239 7.87 19.39 27.16
C VAL A 239 8.07 18.36 28.28
N PRO A 240 7.06 18.01 29.12
CA PRO A 240 7.24 16.99 30.16
C PRO A 240 7.60 15.60 29.60
N SER A 241 6.94 15.18 28.52
CA SER A 241 7.22 13.89 27.85
C SER A 241 8.60 13.89 27.19
N LEU A 242 8.97 15.00 26.54
CA LEU A 242 10.30 15.18 25.96
C LEU A 242 11.40 15.20 27.02
N GLU A 243 11.16 15.79 28.20
CA GLU A 243 12.11 15.78 29.32
C GLU A 243 12.41 14.36 29.78
N ALA A 244 11.36 13.56 29.99
CA ALA A 244 11.50 12.16 30.37
C ALA A 244 12.23 11.35 29.29
N ALA A 245 11.90 11.58 28.02
CA ALA A 245 12.56 10.93 26.89
C ALA A 245 14.05 11.27 26.81
N VAL A 246 14.42 12.56 26.86
CA VAL A 246 15.81 13.02 26.81
C VAL A 246 16.62 12.50 28.00
N SER A 247 16.05 12.51 29.20
CA SER A 247 16.68 11.93 30.40
C SER A 247 16.99 10.44 30.20
N LYS A 248 16.04 9.68 29.66
CA LYS A 248 16.21 8.24 29.37
C LYS A 248 17.23 8.00 28.25
N LEU A 249 17.25 8.82 27.20
CA LEU A 249 18.26 8.73 26.14
C LEU A 249 19.69 8.92 26.66
N GLY A 250 19.87 9.82 27.63
CA GLY A 250 21.17 10.04 28.29
C GLY A 250 21.76 8.77 28.91
N GLN A 251 20.91 7.84 29.36
CA GLN A 251 21.35 6.55 29.92
C GLN A 251 21.99 5.63 28.86
N PHE A 252 21.66 5.80 27.58
CA PHE A 252 22.23 5.00 26.49
C PHE A 252 23.57 5.54 25.97
N ARG A 253 24.00 6.74 26.39
CA ARG A 253 25.22 7.40 25.89
C ARG A 253 26.44 6.47 25.92
N ASN A 254 26.66 5.79 27.04
CA ASN A 254 27.82 4.90 27.21
C ASN A 254 27.76 3.65 26.30
N SER A 255 26.54 3.24 25.89
CA SER A 255 26.35 2.08 25.00
C SER A 255 26.72 2.36 23.54
N PHE A 256 26.87 3.63 23.15
CA PHE A 256 27.21 3.98 21.76
C PHE A 256 28.69 3.72 21.43
N GLY A 257 29.56 3.62 22.43
CA GLY A 257 30.99 3.43 22.23
C GLY A 257 31.63 4.63 21.52
N SER A 258 32.49 4.36 20.54
CA SER A 258 33.17 5.40 19.74
C SER A 258 32.35 5.93 18.55
N ASP A 259 31.03 5.67 18.52
CA ASP A 259 30.17 6.13 17.42
C ASP A 259 29.88 7.62 17.55
N THR A 260 30.60 8.40 16.76
CA THR A 260 30.50 9.86 16.74
C THR A 260 29.16 10.34 16.20
N SER A 261 28.49 9.56 15.35
CA SER A 261 27.23 9.99 14.74
C SER A 261 26.08 9.89 15.74
N ARG A 262 25.92 8.75 16.43
CA ARG A 262 24.89 8.59 17.47
C ARG A 262 25.10 9.54 18.65
N THR A 263 26.35 9.68 19.12
CA THR A 263 26.69 10.61 20.20
C THR A 263 26.41 12.05 19.81
N GLY A 264 26.84 12.49 18.63
CA GLY A 264 26.59 13.85 18.14
C GLY A 264 25.10 14.16 17.97
N THR A 265 24.29 13.21 17.48
CA THR A 265 22.84 13.40 17.39
C THR A 265 22.19 13.51 18.78
N LEU A 266 22.64 12.74 19.77
CA LEU A 266 22.13 12.84 21.15
C LEU A 266 22.47 14.20 21.77
N GLU A 267 23.69 14.70 21.58
CA GLU A 267 24.09 16.02 22.06
C GLU A 267 23.26 17.14 21.42
N GLU A 268 22.98 17.02 20.11
CA GLU A 268 22.10 17.96 19.42
C GLU A 268 20.65 17.89 19.95
N ILE A 269 20.14 16.69 20.27
CA ILE A 269 18.83 16.51 20.93
C ILE A 269 18.79 17.25 22.28
N GLU A 270 19.77 17.02 23.15
CA GLU A 270 19.85 17.65 24.47
C GLU A 270 19.93 19.18 24.37
N ARG A 271 20.73 19.67 23.43
CA ARG A 271 20.87 21.10 23.17
C ARG A 271 19.55 21.72 22.69
N ARG A 272 18.90 21.13 21.68
CA ARG A 272 17.63 21.62 21.13
C ARG A 272 16.50 21.56 22.14
N PHE A 273 16.45 20.50 22.95
CA PHE A 273 15.48 20.40 24.04
C PHE A 273 15.69 21.49 25.09
N SER A 274 16.94 21.79 25.43
CA SER A 274 17.26 22.89 26.36
C SER A 274 16.83 24.26 25.80
N ASP A 275 16.97 24.48 24.50
CA ASP A 275 16.46 25.68 23.82
C ASP A 275 14.93 25.75 23.89
N LEU A 276 14.23 24.65 23.60
CA LEU A 276 12.77 24.53 23.66
C LEU A 276 12.24 24.83 25.08
N LYS A 277 12.84 24.23 26.12
CA LYS A 277 12.44 24.43 27.52
C LYS A 277 12.55 25.90 27.93
N ARG A 278 13.63 26.58 27.52
CA ARG A 278 13.82 28.02 27.77
C ARG A 278 12.80 28.89 27.03
N ALA A 279 12.41 28.51 25.81
CA ALA A 279 11.39 29.23 25.06
C ALA A 279 10.00 29.09 25.69
N SER A 280 9.64 27.88 26.14
CA SER A 280 8.36 27.60 26.81
C SER A 280 8.19 28.39 28.11
N GLN A 281 9.26 28.56 28.89
CA GLN A 281 9.24 29.34 30.14
C GLN A 281 9.08 30.86 29.93
N LYS A 282 9.42 31.39 28.75
CA LYS A 282 9.29 32.82 28.44
C LYS A 282 7.92 33.21 27.91
N GLY A 283 7.14 32.24 27.44
CA GLY A 283 5.85 32.46 26.78
C GLY A 283 4.62 32.18 27.66
N GLY A 284 4.81 31.68 28.88
CA GLY A 284 3.76 31.49 29.88
C GLY A 284 3.88 32.50 30.99
#